data_AF-A0AAU6WNZ5-F1
#
_entry.id   AF-A0AAU6WNZ5-F1
#
_cell.length_a   1.000
_cell.length_b   1.000
_cell.length_c   1.000
_cell.angle_alpha   90.00
_cell.angle_beta   90.00
_cell.angle_gamma   90.00
#
_symmetry.space_group_name_H-M   'P 1'
#
loop_
_entity.id
_entity.type
_entity.pdbx_description
1 polymer ?
#
loop_
_entity_poly.entity_id
_entity_poly.type
_entity_poly.pdbx_seq_one_letter_code
_entity_poly.pdbx_strand_id
1 'polypeptide(L)'
;MGLHQHFWREFGICAGQIFWQTVFLKTYLKGKLWDYLGNMMTVSLIGTVLLIPGVFLNLNATSAFIYFGAVVAVMFLEHIRRCRILALSIVPTLSWTLFRMTVLAILILNNL
;
A
#
# COMPACT_ATOMS: atom_id res chain seq x y z
N MET A 1 -17.51 -18.52 6.04
CA MET A 1 -16.63 -18.95 7.15
C MET A 1 -15.23 -19.15 6.58
N GLY A 2 -14.27 -18.31 6.97
CA GLY A 2 -12.91 -18.24 6.37
C GLY A 2 -12.15 -16.95 6.70
N LEU A 3 -12.86 -15.91 7.20
CA LEU A 3 -12.27 -14.60 7.55
C LEU A 3 -11.15 -14.67 8.61
N HIS A 4 -11.17 -15.64 9.52
CA HIS A 4 -10.26 -15.67 10.68
C HIS A 4 -8.81 -16.08 10.31
N GLN A 5 -8.60 -16.88 9.27
CA GLN A 5 -7.27 -17.32 8.87
C GLN A 5 -6.47 -16.25 8.11
N HIS A 6 -7.15 -15.31 7.45
CA HIS A 6 -6.49 -14.28 6.65
C HIS A 6 -6.31 -12.95 7.38
N PHE A 7 -7.11 -12.66 8.42
CA PHE A 7 -7.03 -11.38 9.12
C PHE A 7 -5.64 -11.15 9.75
N TRP A 8 -5.10 -12.15 10.46
CA TRP A 8 -3.75 -12.07 11.04
C TRP A 8 -2.65 -11.95 9.99
N ARG A 9 -2.84 -12.59 8.82
CA ARG A 9 -1.90 -12.51 7.70
C ARG A 9 -1.91 -11.11 7.09
N GLU A 10 -3.08 -10.57 6.78
CA GLU A 10 -3.22 -9.22 6.22
C GLU A 10 -2.78 -8.14 7.20
N PHE A 11 -3.13 -8.30 8.48
CA PHE A 11 -2.66 -7.43 9.56
C PHE A 11 -1.13 -7.48 9.67
N GLY A 12 -0.53 -8.67 9.66
CA GLY A 12 0.92 -8.85 9.69
C GLY A 12 1.62 -8.24 8.47
N ILE A 13 1.05 -8.37 7.27
CA ILE A 13 1.56 -7.75 6.05
C ILE A 13 1.49 -6.22 6.14
N CYS A 14 0.36 -5.66 6.56
CA CYS A 14 0.18 -4.21 6.71
C CYS A 14 1.08 -3.63 7.82
N ALA A 15 1.12 -4.26 8.99
CA ALA A 15 2.00 -3.86 10.08
C ALA A 15 3.48 -3.98 9.68
N GLY A 16 3.85 -5.07 9.00
CA GLY A 16 5.18 -5.27 8.43
C GLY A 16 5.54 -4.20 7.40
N GLN A 17 4.59 -3.77 6.56
CA GLN A 17 4.81 -2.71 5.58
C GLN A 17 5.14 -1.38 6.26
N ILE A 18 4.36 -1.01 7.29
CA ILE A 18 4.59 0.21 8.07
C ILE A 18 5.91 0.12 8.84
N PHE A 19 6.20 -1.03 9.44
CA PHE A 19 7.44 -1.25 10.19
C PHE A 19 8.67 -1.19 9.29
N TRP A 20 8.66 -1.89 8.15
CA TRP A 20 9.74 -1.88 7.17
C TRP A 20 10.03 -0.47 6.65
N GLN A 21 8.98 0.25 6.25
CA GLN A 21 9.06 1.64 5.83
C GLN A 21 9.65 2.52 6.93
N THR A 22 9.18 2.36 8.17
CA THR A 22 9.66 3.12 9.32
C THR A 22 11.14 2.86 9.58
N VAL A 23 11.59 1.60 9.63
CA VAL A 23 12.99 1.26 9.92
C VAL A 23 13.92 1.75 8.81
N PHE A 24 13.56 1.50 7.55
CA PHE A 24 14.39 1.87 6.40
C PHE A 24 14.48 3.39 6.23
N LEU A 25 13.35 4.09 6.38
CA LEU A 25 13.32 5.54 6.24
C LEU A 25 13.76 6.27 7.50
N LYS A 26 13.77 5.67 8.69
CA LYS A 26 14.31 6.34 9.89
C LYS A 26 15.78 6.70 9.71
N THR A 27 16.54 5.84 9.03
CA THR A 27 17.95 6.09 8.72
C THR A 27 18.13 7.14 7.61
N TYR A 28 17.21 7.20 6.65
CA TYR A 28 17.30 8.06 5.46
C TYR A 28 16.62 9.44 5.61
N LEU A 29 15.50 9.52 6.35
CA LEU A 29 14.61 10.66 6.55
C LEU A 29 14.65 11.17 8.00
N LYS A 30 15.83 11.21 8.65
CA LYS A 30 16.03 11.44 10.10
C LYS A 30 15.20 12.56 10.79
N GLY A 31 14.51 13.46 10.06
CA GLY A 31 13.49 14.37 10.60
C GLY A 31 12.08 14.35 9.93
N LYS A 32 11.89 13.71 8.77
CA LYS A 32 10.62 13.74 7.98
C LYS A 32 9.81 12.44 8.04
N LEU A 33 10.19 11.51 8.93
CA LEU A 33 9.56 10.20 9.02
C LEU A 33 8.08 10.28 9.42
N TRP A 34 7.74 11.15 10.37
CA TRP A 34 6.36 11.35 10.80
C TRP A 34 5.48 11.93 9.68
N ASP A 35 6.00 12.91 8.93
CA ASP A 35 5.31 13.47 7.75
C ASP A 35 5.09 12.41 6.67
N TYR A 36 6.09 11.55 6.44
CA TYR A 36 5.98 10.45 5.49
C TYR A 36 4.96 9.39 5.93
N LEU A 37 4.97 9.00 7.21
CA LEU A 37 3.98 8.06 7.75
C LEU A 37 2.56 8.61 7.61
N GLY A 38 2.34 9.89 7.94
CA GLY A 38 1.04 10.54 7.72
C GLY A 38 0.63 10.54 6.25
N ASN A 39 1.58 10.77 5.34
CA ASN A 39 1.34 10.70 3.90
C ASN A 39 0.94 9.27 3.46
N MET A 40 1.63 8.25 3.96
CA MET A 40 1.35 6.85 3.66
C MET A 40 -0.05 6.42 4.13
N MET A 41 -0.44 6.87 5.32
CA MET A 41 -1.79 6.65 5.86
C MET A 41 -2.86 7.34 5.01
N THR A 42 -2.60 8.57 4.56
CA THR A 42 -3.54 9.32 3.71
C THR A 42 -3.77 8.63 2.37
N VAL A 43 -2.69 8.16 1.71
CA VAL A 43 -2.81 7.40 0.45
C VAL A 43 -3.60 6.12 0.66
N SER A 44 -3.38 5.41 1.76
CA SER A 44 -4.12 4.18 2.11
C SER A 44 -5.60 4.45 2.37
N LEU A 45 -5.92 5.57 3.01
CA LEU A 45 -7.29 6.00 3.25
C LEU A 45 -8.00 6.38 1.94
N ILE A 46 -7.35 7.14 1.06
CA ILE A 46 -7.88 7.46 -0.28
C ILE A 46 -8.19 6.19 -1.07
N GLY A 47 -7.27 5.22 -1.06
CA GLY A 47 -7.47 3.93 -1.71
C GLY A 47 -8.69 3.18 -1.16
N THR A 48 -8.85 3.15 0.16
CA THR A 48 -10.00 2.49 0.81
C THR A 48 -11.30 3.19 0.45
N VAL A 49 -11.35 4.53 0.52
CA VAL A 49 -12.53 5.33 0.14
C VAL A 49 -12.89 5.12 -1.33
N LEU A 50 -11.90 5.01 -2.22
CA LEU A 50 -12.11 4.70 -3.63
C LEU A 50 -12.55 3.24 -3.86
N LEU A 51 -12.21 2.29 -3.00
CA LEU A 51 -12.65 0.90 -3.14
C LEU A 51 -14.08 0.67 -2.63
N ILE A 52 -14.56 1.45 -1.66
CA ILE A 52 -15.90 1.32 -1.08
C ILE A 52 -17.01 1.33 -2.16
N PRO A 53 -17.07 2.28 -3.12
CA PRO A 53 -18.07 2.26 -4.18
C PRO A 53 -18.00 1.01 -5.05
N GLY A 54 -16.79 0.51 -5.32
CA GLY A 54 -16.56 -0.70 -6.11
C GLY A 54 -17.13 -1.97 -5.49
N VAL A 55 -17.33 -2.00 -4.16
CA VAL A 55 -17.97 -3.13 -3.46
C VAL A 55 -19.49 -3.09 -3.60
N PHE A 56 -20.09 -1.90 -3.63
CA PHE A 56 -21.54 -1.73 -3.80
C PHE A 56 -21.99 -1.90 -5.25
N LEU A 57 -21.10 -1.60 -6.19
CA LEU A 57 -21.30 -1.89 -7.60
C LEU A 57 -21.04 -3.39 -7.82
N ASN A 58 -22.08 -4.16 -8.16
CA ASN A 58 -21.93 -5.57 -8.59
C ASN A 58 -21.26 -5.65 -9.97
N LEU A 59 -19.97 -5.31 -10.01
CA LEU A 59 -19.15 -5.30 -11.21
C LEU A 59 -18.80 -6.74 -11.60
N ASN A 60 -18.87 -7.02 -12.90
CA ASN A 60 -18.37 -8.27 -13.45
C ASN A 60 -16.84 -8.40 -13.23
N ALA A 61 -16.29 -9.61 -13.24
CA ALA A 61 -14.89 -9.86 -12.89
C ALA A 61 -13.90 -8.97 -13.68
N THR A 62 -14.17 -8.74 -14.97
CA THR A 62 -13.35 -7.87 -15.83
C THR A 62 -13.44 -6.40 -15.41
N SER A 63 -14.62 -5.88 -15.09
CA SER A 63 -14.78 -4.48 -14.69
C SER A 63 -14.28 -4.23 -13.27
N ALA A 64 -14.38 -5.21 -12.36
CA ALA A 64 -13.77 -5.17 -11.04
C ALA A 64 -12.24 -5.10 -11.13
N PHE A 65 -11.62 -5.88 -12.03
CA PHE A 65 -10.17 -5.84 -12.25
C PHE A 65 -9.70 -4.49 -12.79
N ILE A 66 -10.41 -3.95 -13.79
CA ILE A 66 -10.11 -2.62 -14.36
C ILE A 66 -10.27 -1.53 -13.29
N TYR A 67 -11.34 -1.59 -12.50
CA TYR A 67 -11.59 -0.64 -11.42
C TYR A 67 -10.50 -0.69 -10.34
N PHE A 68 -10.14 -1.90 -9.90
CA PHE A 68 -9.05 -2.09 -8.94
C PHE A 68 -7.72 -1.54 -9.48
N GLY A 69 -7.40 -1.82 -10.74
CA GLY A 69 -6.21 -1.27 -11.41
C GLY A 69 -6.22 0.25 -11.46
N ALA A 70 -7.36 0.87 -11.75
CA ALA A 70 -7.52 2.32 -11.74
C ALA A 70 -7.30 2.92 -10.34
N VAL A 71 -7.87 2.32 -9.29
CA VAL A 71 -7.66 2.76 -7.91
C VAL A 71 -6.20 2.64 -7.49
N VAL A 72 -5.55 1.53 -7.81
CA VAL A 72 -4.12 1.32 -7.53
C VAL A 72 -3.25 2.36 -8.25
N ALA A 73 -3.56 2.67 -9.53
CA ALA A 73 -2.86 3.70 -10.27
C ALA A 73 -3.02 5.10 -9.62
N VAL A 74 -4.23 5.45 -9.20
CA VAL A 74 -4.49 6.71 -8.47
C VAL A 74 -3.72 6.76 -7.15
N MET A 75 -3.71 5.68 -6.37
CA MET A 75 -2.93 5.59 -5.13
C MET A 75 -1.43 5.78 -5.39
N PHE A 76 -0.91 5.15 -6.45
CA PHE A 76 0.49 5.26 -6.82
C PHE A 76 0.89 6.67 -7.25
N LEU A 77 0.05 7.33 -8.08
CA LEU A 77 0.25 8.70 -8.51
C LEU A 77 0.20 9.69 -7.33
N GLU A 78 -0.76 9.53 -6.41
CA GLU A 78 -0.85 10.39 -5.23
C GLU A 78 0.34 10.18 -4.29
N HIS A 79 0.84 8.94 -4.16
CA HIS A 79 2.06 8.66 -3.41
C HIS A 79 3.27 9.40 -4.00
N ILE A 80 3.48 9.32 -5.32
CA ILE A 80 4.57 10.04 -6.01
C ILE A 80 4.40 11.55 -5.85
N ARG A 81 3.19 12.07 -6.05
CA ARG A 81 2.90 13.51 -5.95
C ARG A 81 3.22 14.03 -4.55
N ARG A 82 2.81 13.31 -3.51
CA ARG A 82 3.05 13.68 -2.12
C ARG A 82 4.50 13.50 -1.70
N CYS A 83 5.19 12.45 -2.17
CA CYS A 83 6.64 12.30 -1.98
C CYS A 83 7.42 13.49 -2.58
N ARG A 84 6.99 13.97 -3.76
CA ARG A 84 7.56 15.17 -4.38
C ARG A 84 7.28 16.44 -3.54
N ILE A 85 6.07 16.58 -2.99
CA ILE A 85 5.71 17.72 -2.10
C ILE A 85 6.55 17.71 -0.81
N LEU A 86 6.80 16.55 -0.21
CA LEU A 86 7.67 16.44 0.98
C LEU A 86 9.17 16.54 0.65
N ALA A 87 9.54 16.77 -0.61
CA ALA A 87 10.92 16.77 -1.13
C ALA A 87 11.68 15.48 -0.77
N LEU A 88 10.98 14.34 -0.79
CA LEU A 88 11.56 13.04 -0.58
C LEU A 88 12.09 12.51 -1.91
N SER A 89 13.28 11.91 -1.88
CA SER A 89 13.83 11.21 -3.04
C SER A 89 12.92 10.04 -3.45
N ILE A 90 13.18 9.36 -4.57
CA ILE A 90 12.37 8.22 -5.05
C ILE A 90 12.53 6.95 -4.18
N VAL A 91 13.44 6.99 -3.21
CA VAL A 91 13.77 5.92 -2.25
C VAL A 91 12.56 5.33 -1.49
N PRO A 92 11.60 6.13 -0.95
CA PRO A 92 10.42 5.59 -0.27
C PRO A 92 9.53 4.80 -1.22
N THR A 93 9.36 5.26 -2.46
CA THR A 93 8.58 4.59 -3.50
C THR A 93 9.24 3.26 -3.89
N LEU A 94 10.57 3.25 -4.03
CA LEU A 94 11.32 2.03 -4.34
C LEU A 94 11.21 1.01 -3.19
N SER A 95 11.41 1.45 -1.94
CA SER A 95 11.26 0.61 -0.75
C SER A 95 9.85 0.05 -0.61
N TRP A 96 8.83 0.84 -0.97
CA TRP A 96 7.43 0.42 -0.96
C TRP A 96 7.15 -0.69 -1.98
N THR A 97 7.57 -0.48 -3.23
CA THR A 97 7.39 -1.46 -4.30
C THR A 97 8.17 -2.74 -4.00
N LEU A 98 9.40 -2.64 -3.49
CA LEU A 98 10.20 -3.81 -3.11
C LEU A 98 9.51 -4.64 -2.03
N PHE A 99 9.02 -4.01 -0.95
CA PHE A 99 8.29 -4.73 0.10
C PHE A 99 7.06 -5.45 -0.46
N ARG A 100 6.26 -4.76 -1.29
CA ARG A 100 5.07 -5.34 -1.95
C ARG A 100 5.43 -6.54 -2.83
N MET A 101 6.51 -6.44 -3.61
CA MET A 101 7.00 -7.54 -4.46
C MET A 101 7.51 -8.72 -3.64
N THR A 102 8.25 -8.47 -2.54
CA THR A 102 8.74 -9.53 -1.65
C THR A 102 7.59 -10.25 -0.95
N VAL A 103 6.59 -9.53 -0.45
CA VAL A 103 5.41 -10.13 0.18
C VAL A 103 4.61 -10.96 -0.84
N LEU A 104 4.40 -10.45 -2.05
CA LEU A 104 3.75 -11.20 -3.14
C LEU A 104 4.53 -12.48 -3.47
N ALA A 105 5.86 -12.40 -3.59
CA ALA A 105 6.70 -13.56 -3.85
C ALA A 105 6.63 -14.59 -2.73
N ILE A 106 6.63 -14.16 -1.46
CA ILE A 106 6.50 -15.06 -0.30
C ILE A 106 5.11 -15.70 -0.26
N LEU A 107 4.05 -14.96 -0.61
CA LEU A 107 2.68 -15.48 -0.70
C LEU A 107 2.56 -16.55 -1.79
N ILE A 108 3.09 -16.27 -2.99
CA ILE A 108 3.09 -17.21 -4.11
C ILE A 108 3.94 -18.45 -3.77
N LEU A 109 5.11 -18.27 -3.16
CA LEU A 109 6.01 -19.37 -2.78
C LEU A 109 5.42 -20.27 -1.68
N ASN A 110 4.69 -19.69 -0.71
CA ASN A 110 3.98 -20.45 0.32
C ASN A 110 2.66 -21.07 -0.17
N ASN A 111 2.38 -20.99 -1.48
CA ASN A 111 1.33 -21.73 -2.18
C ASN A 111 -0.04 -21.64 -1.48
N LEU A 112 -0.55 -20.41 -1.39
CA LEU A 112 -1.85 -20.08 -0.83
C LEU A 112 -2.76 -19.52 -1.92
#